data_AF-A0A8T6W984-F1
#
_entry.id   AF-A0A8T6W984-F1
#
_cell.length_a   1.000
_cell.length_b   1.000
_cell.length_c   1.000
_cell.angle_alpha   90.00
_cell.angle_beta   90.00
_cell.angle_gamma   90.00
#
_symmetry.space_group_name_H-M   'P 1'
#
loop_
_entity.id
_entity.type
_entity.pdbx_description
1 polymer ?
#
loop_
_entity_poly.entity_id
_entity_poly.type
_entity_poly.pdbx_seq_one_letter_code
_entity_poly.pdbx_strand_id
1 'polypeptide(L)'
;MKKVSQIFQKARKERRKHLLEPEAKAVCIEYEIPVTKFRVAKNAEEAVRFAEEMGYPVVLKIVSPDIIHKFDVGGVVLNLKSSEEVKDSYKRMMMKVKQHKPDAKIVGVLVQEMIPATTEIIVGATKDSQFGPALMFGLGGIFVEVLKDVSFRIAPITRSEAQEM
;
A
#
# COMPACT_ATOMS: atom_id res chain seq x y z
N MET A 1 -4.78 8.75 -17.97
CA MET A 1 -5.47 7.54 -18.51
C MET A 1 -4.55 6.50 -19.18
N LYS A 2 -3.69 6.84 -20.17
CA LYS A 2 -2.81 5.86 -20.84
C LYS A 2 -1.90 5.10 -19.85
N LYS A 3 -1.33 5.78 -18.87
CA LYS A 3 -0.44 5.21 -17.84
C LYS A 3 -1.16 4.21 -16.91
N VAL A 4 -2.37 4.53 -16.45
CA VAL A 4 -3.20 3.60 -15.66
C VAL A 4 -3.50 2.32 -16.45
N SER A 5 -3.88 2.44 -17.72
CA SER A 5 -4.14 1.28 -18.58
C SER A 5 -2.90 0.40 -18.72
N GLN A 6 -1.72 0.98 -18.88
CA GLN A 6 -0.45 0.25 -18.95
C GLN A 6 -0.14 -0.54 -17.66
N ILE A 7 -0.42 0.05 -16.48
CA ILE A 7 -0.25 -0.63 -15.18
C ILE A 7 -1.15 -1.88 -15.11
N PHE A 8 -2.44 -1.74 -15.43
CA PHE A 8 -3.37 -2.87 -15.42
C PHE A 8 -3.03 -3.93 -16.47
N GLN A 9 -2.63 -3.51 -17.69
CA GLN A 9 -2.20 -4.43 -18.73
C GLN A 9 -0.96 -5.22 -18.32
N LYS A 10 0.02 -4.58 -17.69
CA LYS A 10 1.21 -5.25 -17.16
C LYS A 10 0.83 -6.31 -16.12
N ALA A 11 -0.01 -5.97 -15.16
CA ALA A 11 -0.48 -6.92 -14.15
C ALA A 11 -1.20 -8.13 -14.76
N ARG A 12 -2.07 -7.90 -15.76
CA ARG A 12 -2.77 -8.97 -16.50
C ARG A 12 -1.83 -9.84 -17.33
N LYS A 13 -0.83 -9.24 -18.00
CA LYS A 13 0.20 -9.99 -18.76
C LYS A 13 1.02 -10.90 -17.83
N GLU A 14 1.30 -10.43 -16.62
CA GLU A 14 1.95 -11.20 -15.55
C GLU A 14 0.98 -12.16 -14.82
N ARG A 15 -0.27 -12.28 -15.28
CA ARG A 15 -1.33 -13.13 -14.70
C ARG A 15 -1.63 -12.85 -13.22
N ARG A 16 -1.37 -11.63 -12.76
CA ARG A 16 -1.67 -11.18 -11.40
C ARG A 16 -3.13 -10.76 -11.28
N LYS A 17 -3.77 -11.14 -10.17
CA LYS A 17 -5.13 -10.71 -9.81
C LYS A 17 -5.16 -9.39 -9.05
N HIS A 18 -4.00 -8.95 -8.56
CA HIS A 18 -3.83 -7.72 -7.77
C HIS A 18 -2.65 -6.90 -8.27
N LEU A 19 -2.72 -5.59 -8.02
CA LEU A 19 -1.60 -4.68 -8.19
C LEU A 19 -0.62 -4.81 -7.03
N LEU A 20 0.65 -4.52 -7.29
CA LEU A 20 1.62 -4.26 -6.21
C LEU A 20 1.30 -2.91 -5.57
N GLU A 21 1.61 -2.72 -4.29
CA GLU A 21 1.40 -1.43 -3.59
C GLU A 21 1.95 -0.20 -4.36
N PRO A 22 3.18 -0.18 -4.91
CA PRO A 22 3.64 0.97 -5.70
C PRO A 22 2.85 1.17 -7.01
N GLU A 23 2.32 0.10 -7.62
CA GLU A 23 1.45 0.20 -8.80
C GLU A 23 0.09 0.80 -8.43
N ALA A 24 -0.50 0.36 -7.32
CA ALA A 24 -1.75 0.91 -6.81
C ALA A 24 -1.61 2.39 -6.43
N LYS A 25 -0.54 2.77 -5.71
CA LYS A 25 -0.25 4.18 -5.40
C LYS A 25 -0.05 5.02 -6.66
N ALA A 26 0.58 4.47 -7.69
CA ALA A 26 0.71 5.16 -8.98
C ALA A 26 -0.64 5.39 -9.67
N VAL A 27 -1.58 4.44 -9.57
CA VAL A 27 -2.96 4.65 -10.04
C VAL A 27 -3.64 5.76 -9.23
N CYS A 28 -3.54 5.76 -7.90
CA CYS A 28 -4.08 6.82 -7.05
C CYS A 28 -3.58 8.21 -7.45
N ILE A 29 -2.26 8.36 -7.69
CA ILE A 29 -1.66 9.62 -8.14
C ILE A 29 -2.27 10.10 -9.47
N GLU A 30 -2.47 9.20 -10.43
CA GLU A 30 -3.07 9.54 -11.73
C GLU A 30 -4.54 9.97 -11.63
N TYR A 31 -5.21 9.66 -10.52
CA TYR A 31 -6.57 10.07 -10.18
C TYR A 31 -6.60 11.15 -9.07
N GLU A 32 -5.46 11.78 -8.78
CA GLU A 32 -5.34 12.86 -7.80
C GLU A 32 -5.74 12.46 -6.36
N ILE A 33 -5.72 11.16 -6.07
CA ILE A 33 -5.91 10.63 -4.71
C ILE A 33 -4.57 10.75 -3.98
N PRO A 34 -4.49 11.51 -2.87
CA PRO A 34 -3.24 11.73 -2.15
C PRO A 34 -2.64 10.41 -1.66
N VAL A 35 -1.34 10.26 -1.85
CA VAL A 35 -0.56 9.14 -1.30
C VAL A 35 0.71 9.67 -0.67
N THR A 36 1.17 8.98 0.37
CA THR A 36 2.48 9.23 0.99
C THR A 36 3.60 9.13 -0.05
N LYS A 37 4.62 10.00 0.04
CA LYS A 37 5.87 9.88 -0.73
C LYS A 37 6.45 8.47 -0.59
N PHE A 38 6.89 7.91 -1.71
CA PHE A 38 7.48 6.57 -1.72
C PHE A 38 8.53 6.39 -2.84
N ARG A 39 9.41 5.42 -2.62
CA ARG A 39 10.36 4.86 -3.60
C ARG A 39 10.45 3.34 -3.42
N VAL A 40 10.89 2.62 -4.45
CA VAL A 40 11.11 1.18 -4.37
C VAL A 40 12.61 0.91 -4.48
N ALA A 41 13.21 0.46 -3.38
CA ALA A 41 14.61 0.06 -3.30
C ALA A 41 14.80 -1.40 -3.72
N LYS A 42 15.92 -1.69 -4.39
CA LYS A 42 16.37 -3.02 -4.79
C LYS A 42 17.41 -3.61 -3.85
N ASN A 43 18.04 -2.77 -3.02
CA ASN A 43 19.05 -3.15 -2.04
C ASN A 43 19.00 -2.19 -0.83
N ALA A 44 19.80 -2.49 0.19
CA ALA A 44 19.82 -1.71 1.44
C ALA A 44 20.38 -0.30 1.21
N GLU A 45 21.34 -0.15 0.31
CA GLU A 45 21.99 1.11 -0.01
C GLU A 45 21.02 2.09 -0.68
N GLU A 46 20.22 1.62 -1.63
CA GLU A 46 19.11 2.39 -2.21
C GLU A 46 18.06 2.74 -1.16
N ALA A 47 17.76 1.82 -0.23
CA ALA A 47 16.78 2.08 0.81
C ALA A 47 17.22 3.22 1.74
N VAL A 48 18.49 3.23 2.14
CA VAL A 48 19.09 4.31 2.93
C VAL A 48 19.06 5.63 2.17
N ARG A 49 19.54 5.64 0.91
CA ARG A 49 19.56 6.85 0.10
C ARG A 49 18.15 7.45 -0.06
N PHE A 50 17.15 6.62 -0.37
CA PHE A 50 15.78 7.10 -0.50
C PHE A 50 15.19 7.59 0.82
N ALA A 51 15.59 7.02 1.96
CA ALA A 51 15.16 7.50 3.27
C ALA A 51 15.78 8.87 3.61
N GLU A 52 17.06 9.07 3.29
CA GLU A 52 17.75 10.35 3.47
C GLU A 52 17.16 11.46 2.59
N GLU A 53 16.84 11.15 1.32
CA GLU A 53 16.16 12.08 0.40
C GLU A 53 14.75 12.47 0.88
N MET A 54 14.05 11.54 1.53
CA MET A 54 12.65 11.74 1.94
C MET A 54 12.51 12.42 3.31
N GLY A 55 13.50 12.23 4.18
CA GLY A 55 13.46 12.62 5.58
C GLY A 55 12.86 11.52 6.48
N TYR A 56 13.30 11.51 7.74
CA TYR A 56 12.88 10.56 8.77
C TYR A 56 11.71 11.11 9.61
N PRO A 57 10.87 10.25 10.22
CA PRO A 57 10.92 8.79 10.15
C PRO A 57 10.34 8.20 8.85
N VAL A 58 10.83 7.03 8.46
CA VAL A 58 10.36 6.27 7.29
C VAL A 58 9.82 4.88 7.68
N VAL A 59 9.15 4.27 6.72
CA VAL A 59 8.59 2.92 6.77
C VAL A 59 9.22 2.08 5.65
N LEU A 60 9.55 0.83 5.96
CA LEU A 60 9.88 -0.19 4.96
C LEU A 60 8.71 -1.17 4.81
N LYS A 61 8.34 -1.49 3.57
CA LYS A 61 7.37 -2.56 3.26
C LYS A 61 7.85 -3.44 2.13
N ILE A 62 7.78 -4.76 2.28
CA ILE A 62 8.12 -5.70 1.22
C ILE A 62 7.18 -5.51 0.01
N VAL A 63 7.74 -5.59 -1.18
CA VAL A 63 6.99 -5.58 -2.45
C VAL A 63 7.18 -6.92 -3.12
N SER A 64 6.13 -7.73 -3.14
CA SER A 64 6.11 -9.05 -3.77
C SER A 64 4.69 -9.36 -4.24
N PRO A 65 4.51 -9.95 -5.44
CA PRO A 65 3.21 -10.48 -5.85
C PRO A 65 2.73 -11.64 -4.97
N ASP A 66 3.64 -12.34 -4.30
CA ASP A 66 3.36 -13.55 -3.53
C ASP A 66 3.10 -13.27 -2.03
N ILE A 67 3.22 -12.01 -1.62
CA ILE A 67 3.04 -11.56 -0.23
C ILE A 67 1.99 -10.45 -0.21
N ILE A 68 0.73 -10.84 0.00
CA ILE A 68 -0.40 -9.91 0.15
C ILE A 68 -0.45 -9.36 1.58
N HIS A 69 -0.46 -10.24 2.58
CA HIS A 69 -0.42 -9.88 4.01
C HIS A 69 1.03 -9.75 4.48
N LYS A 70 1.54 -8.51 4.45
CA LYS A 70 2.97 -8.22 4.68
C LYS A 70 3.38 -8.34 6.14
N PHE A 71 2.49 -7.97 7.07
CA PHE A 71 2.77 -8.01 8.50
C PHE A 71 3.11 -9.43 8.97
N ASP A 72 2.37 -10.43 8.48
CA ASP A 72 2.50 -11.85 8.86
C ASP A 72 3.87 -12.45 8.57
N VAL A 73 4.62 -11.88 7.61
CA VAL A 73 5.96 -12.35 7.22
C VAL A 73 7.09 -11.44 7.70
N GLY A 74 6.79 -10.49 8.59
CA GLY A 74 7.74 -9.45 9.01
C GLY A 74 8.10 -8.48 7.88
N GLY A 75 7.24 -8.36 6.87
CA GLY A 75 7.41 -7.53 5.67
C GLY A 75 7.01 -6.07 5.85
N VAL A 76 6.80 -5.60 7.09
CA VAL A 76 6.55 -4.19 7.42
C VAL A 76 7.40 -3.80 8.62
N VAL A 77 8.14 -2.70 8.52
CA VAL A 77 8.88 -2.10 9.63
C VAL A 77 8.59 -0.60 9.66
N LEU A 78 8.09 -0.11 10.79
CA LEU A 78 7.66 1.27 10.99
C LEU A 78 8.70 2.07 11.78
N ASN A 79 8.56 3.40 11.76
CA ASN A 79 9.24 4.32 12.67
C ASN A 79 10.78 4.24 12.65
N LEU A 80 11.36 4.11 11.45
CA LEU A 80 12.80 4.09 11.27
C LEU A 80 13.32 5.52 11.22
N LYS A 81 14.25 5.85 12.10
CA LYS A 81 14.68 7.24 12.39
C LYS A 81 16.08 7.57 11.91
N SER A 82 16.82 6.60 11.38
CA SER A 82 18.20 6.77 10.95
C SER A 82 18.56 5.83 9.79
N SER A 83 19.66 6.14 9.11
CA SER A 83 20.21 5.32 8.03
C SER A 83 20.61 3.93 8.52
N GLU A 84 21.18 3.84 9.72
CA GLU A 84 21.56 2.57 10.35
C GLU A 84 20.32 1.71 10.63
N GLU A 85 19.27 2.30 11.22
CA GLU A 85 18.00 1.61 11.45
C GLU A 85 17.37 1.08 10.15
N VAL A 86 17.41 1.87 9.07
CA VAL A 86 16.92 1.46 7.74
C VAL A 86 17.72 0.29 7.19
N LYS A 87 19.06 0.38 7.19
CA LYS A 87 19.95 -0.65 6.66
C LYS A 87 19.77 -1.98 7.39
N ASP A 88 19.74 -1.93 8.71
CA ASP A 88 19.56 -3.11 9.55
C ASP A 88 18.17 -3.72 9.40
N SER A 89 17.13 -2.87 9.36
CA SER A 89 15.76 -3.33 9.20
C SER A 89 15.50 -3.92 7.82
N TYR A 90 16.13 -3.39 6.77
CA TYR A 90 16.12 -3.98 5.43
C TYR A 90 16.68 -5.41 5.46
N LYS A 91 17.89 -5.59 6.02
CA LYS A 91 18.53 -6.92 6.10
C LYS A 91 17.68 -7.90 6.91
N ARG A 92 17.18 -7.47 8.09
CA ARG A 92 16.30 -8.29 8.94
C ARG A 92 14.99 -8.66 8.24
N MET A 93 14.36 -7.72 7.55
CA MET A 93 13.14 -7.97 6.77
C MET A 93 13.39 -9.03 5.70
N MET A 94 14.46 -8.89 4.91
CA MET A 94 14.78 -9.85 3.84
C MET A 94 15.02 -11.26 4.39
N MET A 95 15.71 -11.39 5.53
CA MET A 95 15.89 -12.68 6.21
C MET A 95 14.55 -13.27 6.66
N LYS A 96 13.71 -12.50 7.37
CA LYS A 96 12.40 -12.97 7.86
C LYS A 96 11.48 -13.39 6.71
N VAL A 97 11.39 -12.57 5.66
CA VAL A 97 10.56 -12.87 4.49
C VAL A 97 11.01 -14.18 3.84
N LYS A 98 12.32 -14.37 3.65
CA LYS A 98 12.86 -15.61 3.07
C LYS A 98 12.62 -16.83 3.96
N GLN A 99 12.64 -16.69 5.29
CA GLN A 99 12.32 -17.78 6.22
C GLN A 99 10.84 -18.18 6.15
N HIS A 100 9.92 -17.21 6.06
CA HIS A 100 8.48 -17.48 6.04
C HIS A 100 7.95 -17.87 4.65
N LYS A 101 8.56 -17.33 3.58
CA LYS A 101 8.19 -17.56 2.18
C LYS A 101 9.45 -17.69 1.31
N PRO A 102 10.15 -18.84 1.34
CA PRO A 102 11.40 -19.04 0.62
C PRO A 102 11.32 -18.81 -0.89
N ASP A 103 10.18 -19.18 -1.49
CA ASP A 103 9.95 -19.13 -2.94
C ASP A 103 9.29 -17.81 -3.40
N ALA A 104 9.05 -16.86 -2.49
CA ALA A 104 8.42 -15.60 -2.85
C ALA A 104 9.32 -14.78 -3.77
N LYS A 105 8.77 -14.35 -4.90
CA LYS A 105 9.39 -13.39 -5.81
C LYS A 105 9.40 -12.02 -5.15
N ILE A 106 10.57 -11.54 -4.75
CA ILE A 106 10.72 -10.19 -4.19
C ILE A 106 11.01 -9.21 -5.32
N VAL A 107 10.14 -8.21 -5.48
CA VAL A 107 10.33 -7.11 -6.45
C VAL A 107 11.22 -6.02 -5.85
N GLY A 108 11.18 -5.82 -4.54
CA GLY A 108 11.98 -4.84 -3.81
C GLY A 108 11.36 -4.48 -2.47
N VAL A 109 11.80 -3.38 -1.88
CA VAL A 109 11.25 -2.83 -0.63
C VAL A 109 10.77 -1.40 -0.89
N LEU A 110 9.52 -1.13 -0.54
CA LEU A 110 8.93 0.20 -0.57
C LEU A 110 9.49 0.99 0.63
N VAL A 111 10.23 2.06 0.34
CA VAL A 111 10.59 3.10 1.32
C VAL A 111 9.52 4.17 1.25
N GLN A 112 8.88 4.46 2.37
CA GLN A 112 7.72 5.36 2.42
C GLN A 112 7.83 6.32 3.59
N GLU A 113 7.39 7.58 3.42
CA GLU A 113 7.32 8.52 4.53
C GLU A 113 6.34 8.01 5.59
N MET A 114 6.64 8.30 6.85
CA MET A 114 5.75 8.01 7.97
C MET A 114 4.91 9.25 8.29
N ILE A 115 3.60 9.08 8.33
CA ILE A 115 2.65 10.13 8.72
C ILE A 115 2.35 9.97 10.21
N PRO A 116 2.20 11.08 10.97
CA PRO A 116 1.77 11.02 12.37
C PRO A 116 0.44 10.26 12.53
N ALA A 117 0.26 9.67 13.72
CA ALA A 117 -1.03 9.09 14.07
C ALA A 117 -2.11 10.17 14.03
N THR A 118 -3.20 9.87 13.33
CA THR A 118 -4.37 10.74 13.15
C THR A 118 -5.60 9.86 13.00
N THR A 119 -6.77 10.47 12.78
CA THR A 119 -7.99 9.74 12.48
C THR A 119 -7.77 8.86 11.25
N GLU A 120 -7.80 7.55 11.46
CA GLU A 120 -7.75 6.58 10.38
C GLU A 120 -9.14 6.45 9.76
N ILE A 121 -9.20 6.45 8.44
CA ILE A 121 -10.41 6.22 7.66
C ILE A 121 -10.15 5.12 6.64
N ILE A 122 -11.21 4.47 6.19
CA ILE A 122 -11.17 3.51 5.08
C ILE A 122 -12.11 3.97 3.96
N VAL A 123 -11.59 3.94 2.73
CA VAL A 123 -12.38 4.09 1.51
C VAL A 123 -12.20 2.83 0.69
N GLY A 124 -13.29 2.11 0.45
CA GLY A 124 -13.31 0.86 -0.30
C GLY A 124 -14.15 0.98 -1.57
N ALA A 125 -13.87 0.10 -2.53
CA ALA A 125 -14.71 -0.08 -3.69
C ALA A 125 -14.89 -1.57 -3.95
N THR A 126 -16.13 -1.99 -4.17
CA THR A 126 -16.49 -3.35 -4.57
C THR A 126 -17.36 -3.32 -5.82
N LYS A 127 -17.51 -4.46 -6.48
CA LYS A 127 -18.48 -4.62 -7.56
C LYS A 127 -19.57 -5.58 -7.09
N ASP A 128 -20.71 -5.01 -6.74
CA ASP A 128 -21.91 -5.78 -6.48
C ASP A 128 -22.44 -6.42 -7.78
N SER A 129 -23.01 -7.62 -7.63
CA SER A 129 -23.50 -8.41 -8.77
C SER A 129 -24.77 -7.85 -9.41
N GLN A 130 -25.60 -7.13 -8.65
CA GLN A 130 -26.86 -6.55 -9.08
C GLN A 130 -26.73 -5.06 -9.37
N PHE A 131 -26.06 -4.33 -8.47
CA PHE A 131 -25.98 -2.88 -8.51
C PHE A 131 -24.71 -2.33 -9.17
N GLY A 132 -23.73 -3.18 -9.47
CA GLY A 132 -22.46 -2.76 -10.05
C GLY A 132 -21.50 -2.14 -9.03
N PRO A 133 -20.67 -1.16 -9.41
CA PRO A 133 -19.67 -0.60 -8.51
C PRO A 133 -20.30 0.09 -7.29
N ALA A 134 -19.87 -0.28 -6.10
CA ALA A 134 -20.29 0.32 -4.84
C ALA A 134 -19.07 0.85 -4.08
N LEU A 135 -19.19 2.05 -3.53
CA LEU A 135 -18.22 2.69 -2.66
C LEU A 135 -18.57 2.43 -1.20
N MET A 136 -17.52 2.30 -0.39
CA MET A 136 -17.59 2.14 1.07
C MET A 136 -16.77 3.25 1.71
N PHE A 137 -17.29 3.87 2.76
CA PHE A 137 -16.56 4.78 3.62
C PHE A 137 -16.79 4.41 5.09
N GLY A 138 -15.81 4.66 5.95
CA GLY A 138 -15.96 4.47 7.39
C GLY A 138 -14.68 4.76 8.15
N LEU A 139 -14.72 4.57 9.47
CA LEU A 139 -13.54 4.66 10.32
C LEU A 139 -12.59 3.50 10.06
N GLY A 140 -11.30 3.81 9.99
CA GLY A 140 -10.22 2.86 9.77
C GLY A 140 -9.74 2.18 11.06
N GLY A 141 -8.53 1.63 11.02
CA GLY A 141 -7.90 0.93 12.14
C GLY A 141 -8.24 -0.57 12.22
N ILE A 142 -7.75 -1.21 13.27
CA ILE A 142 -7.86 -2.67 13.45
C ILE A 142 -9.28 -3.16 13.76
N PHE A 143 -10.20 -2.25 14.12
CA PHE A 143 -11.55 -2.58 14.55
C PHE A 143 -12.61 -2.45 13.45
N VAL A 144 -12.22 -2.14 12.20
CA VAL A 144 -13.14 -2.00 11.06
C VAL A 144 -14.10 -3.20 10.95
N GLU A 145 -13.56 -4.42 11.05
CA GLU A 145 -14.34 -5.66 10.91
C GLU A 145 -15.32 -5.90 12.08
N VAL A 146 -15.03 -5.33 13.25
CA VAL A 146 -15.80 -5.53 14.49
C VAL A 146 -16.90 -4.49 14.61
N LEU A 147 -16.60 -3.22 14.30
CA LEU A 147 -17.51 -2.10 14.53
C LEU A 147 -18.61 -1.99 13.46
N LYS A 148 -18.37 -2.50 12.25
CA LYS A 148 -19.29 -2.42 11.10
C LYS A 148 -19.80 -0.99 10.82
N ASP A 149 -19.02 0.01 11.23
CA ASP A 149 -19.34 1.43 11.09
C ASP A 149 -18.90 1.92 9.70
N VAL A 150 -19.65 1.48 8.69
CA VAL A 150 -19.40 1.79 7.28
C VAL A 150 -20.68 2.19 6.57
N SER A 151 -20.58 3.20 5.70
CA SER A 151 -21.64 3.63 4.80
C SER A 151 -21.32 3.19 3.37
N PHE A 152 -22.37 2.87 2.60
CA PHE A 152 -22.25 2.45 1.20
C PHE A 152 -23.05 3.37 0.28
N ARG A 153 -22.56 3.56 -0.94
CA ARG A 153 -23.28 4.19 -2.06
C ARG A 153 -22.92 3.51 -3.38
N ILE A 154 -23.85 3.45 -4.32
CA ILE A 154 -23.60 2.96 -5.68
C ILE A 154 -22.91 4.06 -6.49
N ALA A 155 -21.82 3.73 -7.18
CA ALA A 155 -21.09 4.70 -7.98
C ALA A 155 -21.72 4.88 -9.39
N PRO A 156 -21.61 6.06 -10.00
CA PRO A 156 -20.95 7.27 -9.49
C PRO A 156 -21.79 7.98 -8.42
N ILE A 157 -21.10 8.65 -7.48
CA ILE A 157 -21.75 9.47 -6.43
C ILE A 157 -21.53 10.96 -6.69
N THR A 158 -22.47 11.75 -6.21
CA THR A 158 -22.40 13.21 -6.13
C THR A 158 -21.63 13.65 -4.88
N ARG A 159 -21.25 14.94 -4.84
CA ARG A 159 -20.63 15.53 -3.65
C ARG A 159 -21.56 15.51 -2.43
N SER A 160 -22.87 15.67 -2.62
CA SER A 160 -23.85 15.61 -1.51
C SER A 160 -23.89 14.22 -0.91
N GLU A 161 -23.99 13.18 -1.74
CA GLU A 161 -23.98 11.79 -1.28
C GLU A 161 -22.68 11.46 -0.54
N ALA A 162 -21.53 11.97 -0.99
CA ALA A 162 -20.26 11.80 -0.30
C ALA A 162 -20.19 12.50 1.07
N GLN A 163 -20.93 13.59 1.29
CA GLN A 163 -21.01 14.29 2.58
C GLN A 163 -22.01 13.65 3.55
N GLU A 164 -22.99 12.91 3.02
CA GLU A 164 -23.96 12.13 3.81
C GLU A 164 -23.43 10.75 4.23
N MET A 165 -22.38 10.28 3.56
CA MET A 165 -21.68 9.03 3.87
C MET A 165 -20.83 9.16 5.13
#